data_AF-A0A2E0QM34-F1
#
_entry.id   AF-A0A2E0QM34-F1
#
_cell.length_a   1.000
_cell.length_b   1.000
_cell.length_c   1.000
_cell.angle_alpha   90.00
_cell.angle_beta   90.00
_cell.angle_gamma   90.00
#
_symmetry.space_group_name_H-M   'P 1'
#
loop_
_entity.id
_entity.type
_entity.pdbx_description
1 polymer ?
#
loop_
_entity_poly.entity_id
_entity_poly.type
_entity_poly.pdbx_seq_one_letter_code
_entity_poly.pdbx_strand_id
1 'polypeptide(L)' 'ATEGLITAVNKDWGFVLVNIGKDQGVQGDSELIVQRDGIRIGNLNVVSIQPGLTVADINQKGLSGSVEPGDKVIFENIGE' A
#
# COMPACT_ATOMS: atom_id res chain seq x y z
N ALA A 1 -7.75 11.48 4.00
CA ALA A 1 -7.06 10.26 3.53
C ALA A 1 -5.60 10.37 3.93
N THR A 2 -5.05 9.32 4.53
CA THR A 2 -3.60 9.25 4.78
C THR A 2 -2.95 8.80 3.47
N GLU A 3 -1.93 9.52 3.02
CA GLU A 3 -1.21 9.19 1.80
C GLU A 3 0.18 8.66 2.16
N GLY A 4 0.60 7.64 1.42
CA GLY A 4 1.89 7.00 1.53
C GLY A 4 2.60 6.91 0.19
N LEU A 5 3.87 6.57 0.26
CA LEU A 5 4.68 6.28 -0.92
C LEU A 5 5.31 4.90 -0.76
N ILE A 6 5.36 4.17 -1.87
CA ILE A 6 6.08 2.91 -1.93
C ILE A 6 7.57 3.21 -1.96
N THR A 7 8.30 2.76 -0.95
CA THR A 7 9.75 2.96 -0.83
C THR A 7 10.53 1.82 -1.47
N ALA A 8 9.95 0.61 -1.45
CA ALA A 8 10.54 -0.56 -2.08
C ALA A 8 9.46 -1.52 -2.56
N VAL A 9 9.77 -2.25 -3.63
CA VAL A 9 8.93 -3.31 -4.18
C VAL A 9 9.78 -4.56 -4.35
N ASN A 10 9.30 -5.68 -3.84
CA ASN A 10 9.87 -6.98 -4.11
C ASN A 10 8.92 -7.76 -5.02
N LYS A 11 9.25 -7.82 -6.31
CA LYS A 11 8.43 -8.49 -7.33
C LYS A 11 8.55 -10.02 -7.26
N ASP A 12 9.67 -10.54 -6.76
CA ASP A 12 9.91 -11.98 -6.62
C ASP A 12 8.96 -12.61 -5.60
N TRP A 13 8.71 -11.91 -4.49
CA TRP A 13 7.81 -12.39 -3.43
C TRP A 13 6.42 -11.73 -3.50
N GLY A 14 6.28 -10.62 -4.21
CA GLY A 14 5.01 -9.92 -4.38
C GLY A 14 4.64 -9.00 -3.22
N PHE A 15 5.60 -8.50 -2.43
CA PHE A 15 5.31 -7.55 -1.35
C PHE A 15 5.95 -6.18 -1.60
N VAL A 16 5.44 -5.17 -0.92
CA VAL A 16 5.92 -3.79 -0.97
C VAL A 16 6.10 -3.22 0.42
N LEU A 17 6.99 -2.24 0.49
CA LEU A 17 7.21 -1.41 1.66
C LEU A 17 6.61 -0.03 1.39
N VAL A 18 5.74 0.41 2.28
CA VAL A 18 5.11 1.73 2.22
C VAL A 18 5.56 2.55 3.41
N ASN A 19 5.95 3.80 3.18
CA ASN A 19 6.36 4.80 4.19
C ASN A 19 5.19 5.25 5.11
N ILE A 20 4.17 4.42 5.29
CA ILE A 20 3.09 4.69 6.23
C ILE A 20 3.03 3.59 7.25
N GLY A 21 2.70 3.92 8.49
CA GLY A 21 2.70 2.94 9.57
C GLY A 21 1.62 3.20 10.60
N LYS A 22 1.76 2.53 11.74
CA LYS A 22 0.81 2.60 12.85
C LYS A 22 0.63 4.03 13.36
N ASP A 23 1.70 4.83 13.36
CA ASP A 23 1.69 6.24 13.78
C ASP A 23 0.75 7.12 12.94
N GLN A 24 0.43 6.70 11.72
CA GLN A 24 -0.51 7.39 10.82
C GLN A 24 -1.91 6.78 10.82
N GLY A 25 -2.17 5.80 11.71
CA GLY A 25 -3.47 5.15 11.85
C GLY A 25 -3.71 3.97 10.91
N VAL A 26 -2.67 3.45 10.26
CA VAL A 26 -2.78 2.23 9.44
C VAL A 26 -3.11 1.04 10.35
N GLN A 27 -4.13 0.28 9.99
CA GLN A 27 -4.59 -0.92 10.71
C GLN A 27 -4.55 -2.14 9.79
N GLY A 28 -4.45 -3.34 10.38
CA GLY A 28 -4.28 -4.58 9.63
C GLY A 28 -5.46 -4.87 8.68
N ASP A 29 -6.67 -4.50 9.09
CA ASP A 29 -7.89 -4.64 8.29
C ASP A 29 -8.09 -3.52 7.24
N SER A 30 -7.13 -2.61 7.10
CA SER A 30 -7.25 -1.51 6.16
C SER A 30 -6.83 -1.93 4.75
N GLU A 31 -7.62 -1.53 3.75
CA GLU A 31 -7.25 -1.68 2.36
C GLU A 31 -6.35 -0.52 1.91
N LEU A 32 -5.24 -0.88 1.28
CA LEU A 32 -4.31 0.08 0.70
C LEU A 32 -4.48 0.08 -0.82
N ILE A 33 -4.73 1.26 -1.39
CA ILE A 33 -4.96 1.41 -2.82
C ILE A 33 -3.72 2.04 -3.44
N VAL A 34 -3.12 1.37 -4.42
CA VAL A 34 -1.99 1.93 -5.17
C VAL A 34 -2.54 2.73 -6.35
N GLN A 35 -2.09 3.97 -6.46
CA GLN A 35 -2.31 4.79 -7.65
C GLN A 35 -1.02 5.37 -8.20
N ARG A 36 -0.99 5.50 -9.51
CA ARG A 36 0.04 6.23 -10.25
C ARG A 36 -0.65 7.26 -11.13
N ASP A 37 -0.26 8.52 -11.00
CA ASP A 37 -0.81 9.61 -11.82
C ASP A 37 -2.36 9.74 -11.74
N GLY A 38 -2.94 9.38 -10.59
CA GLY A 38 -4.40 9.37 -10.39
C GLY A 38 -5.12 8.14 -10.97
N ILE A 39 -4.39 7.18 -11.53
CA ILE A 39 -4.93 5.90 -12.02
C ILE A 39 -4.68 4.82 -10.97
N ARG A 40 -5.75 4.12 -10.57
CA ARG A 40 -5.65 2.96 -9.66
C ARG A 40 -4.93 1.80 -10.35
N ILE A 41 -3.76 1.46 -9.83
CA ILE A 41 -2.94 0.34 -10.29
C ILE A 41 -3.45 -0.97 -9.67
N GLY A 42 -3.79 -0.96 -8.39
CA GLY A 42 -4.22 -2.18 -7.68
C GLY A 42 -4.40 -1.95 -6.19
N ASN A 43 -4.52 -3.04 -5.45
CA ASN A 43 -4.74 -3.05 -4.01
C ASN A 43 -3.62 -3.82 -3.31
N LEU A 44 -3.29 -3.41 -2.11
CA LEU A 44 -2.34 -4.10 -1.25
C LEU A 44 -3.07 -4.60 0.00
N ASN A 45 -2.75 -5.82 0.39
CA ASN A 45 -3.21 -6.41 1.63
C ASN A 45 -2.17 -6.14 2.71
N VAL A 46 -2.55 -5.49 3.80
CA VAL A 46 -1.61 -5.24 4.90
C VAL A 46 -1.21 -6.58 5.53
N VAL A 47 0.08 -6.88 5.55
CA VAL A 47 0.62 -8.09 6.18
C VAL A 47 1.13 -7.78 7.57
N SER A 48 1.88 -6.69 7.70
CA SER A 48 2.46 -6.29 8.98
C SER A 48 2.70 -4.79 9.01
N ILE A 49 2.44 -4.18 10.16
CA ILE A 49 2.56 -2.74 10.37
C ILE A 49 3.66 -2.49 11.39
N GLN A 50 4.62 -1.67 11.02
CA GLN A 50 5.71 -1.16 11.85
C GLN A 50 5.47 0.33 12.15
N PRO A 51 6.14 0.91 13.16
CA PRO A 51 6.10 2.35 13.39
C PRO A 51 6.74 3.09 12.19
N GLY A 52 5.94 3.84 11.45
CA GLY A 52 6.36 4.56 10.23
C GLY A 52 6.57 3.73 8.95
N LEU A 53 6.31 2.41 8.96
CA LEU A 53 6.46 1.55 7.78
C LEU A 53 5.42 0.45 7.76
N THR A 54 4.85 0.13 6.60
CA THR A 54 3.90 -0.97 6.44
C THR A 54 4.41 -1.91 5.37
N VAL A 55 4.41 -3.19 5.72
CA VAL A 55 4.66 -4.29 4.80
C VAL A 55 3.30 -4.77 4.31
N ALA A 56 3.09 -4.68 3.00
CA ALA A 56 1.86 -5.08 2.37
C ALA A 56 2.13 -6.00 1.18
N ASP A 57 1.25 -6.98 0.98
CA ASP A 57 1.29 -7.91 -0.14
C ASP A 57 0.52 -7.34 -1.33
N ILE A 58 1.05 -7.53 -2.54
CA ILE A 58 0.45 -7.04 -3.78
C ILE A 58 -0.69 -7.98 -4.16
N ASN A 59 -1.92 -7.48 -4.13
CA ASN A 59 -3.06 -8.25 -4.60
C ASN A 59 -3.03 -8.37 -6.12
N GLN A 60 -2.56 -9.51 -6.63
CA GLN A 60 -2.52 -9.77 -8.08
C GLN A 60 -3.92 -9.81 -8.71
N LYS A 61 -4.99 -10.00 -7.94
CA LYS A 61 -6.36 -9.89 -8.47
C LYS A 61 -6.73 -8.42 -8.62
N GLY A 62 -6.90 -8.00 -9.87
CA GLY A 62 -7.29 -6.62 -10.20
C GLY A 62 -6.11 -5.67 -10.35
N LEU A 63 -4.89 -6.20 -10.52
CA LEU A 63 -3.72 -5.39 -10.87
C LEU A 63 -3.83 -4.94 -12.33
N SER A 64 -3.90 -3.62 -12.54
CA SER A 64 -3.90 -2.98 -13.86
C SER A 64 -2.48 -2.70 -14.38
N GLY A 65 -1.46 -2.80 -13.54
CA GLY A 65 -0.07 -2.52 -13.88
C GLY A 65 0.92 -2.99 -12.81
N SER A 66 2.22 -2.94 -13.11
CA SER A 66 3.25 -3.30 -12.13
C SER A 66 3.42 -2.21 -11.08
N VAL A 67 3.44 -2.62 -9.82
CA VAL A 67 3.75 -1.74 -8.69
C VAL A 67 5.25 -1.44 -8.67
N GLU A 68 5.61 -0.18 -8.43
CA GLU A 68 6.98 0.33 -8.46
C GLU A 68 7.24 1.30 -7.30
N PRO A 69 8.50 1.42 -6.84
CA PRO A 69 8.84 2.44 -5.86
C PRO A 69 8.56 3.84 -6.42
N GLY A 70 7.99 4.70 -5.58
CA GLY A 70 7.48 6.02 -5.95
C GLY A 70 5.98 6.06 -6.24
N ASP A 71 5.32 4.90 -6.36
CA ASP A 71 3.86 4.85 -6.42
C ASP A 71 3.22 5.43 -5.16
N LYS A 72 2.08 6.11 -5.37
CA LYS A 72 1.30 6.67 -4.28
C LYS A 72 0.36 5.60 -3.74
N VAL A 73 0.34 5.47 -2.42
CA VAL A 73 -0.60 4.59 -1.71
C VAL A 73 -1.61 5.47 -1.01
N ILE A 74 -2.87 5.28 -1.32
CA ILE A 74 -3.99 5.89 -0.62
C ILE A 74 -4.46 4.88 0.42
N PHE A 75 -4.48 5.34 1.66
CA PHE A 75 -5.15 4.63 2.74
C PHE A 75 -6.55 5.24 2.91
N GLU A 76 -7.57 4.42 2.71
CA GLU A 76 -8.95 4.74 3.08
C GLU A 76 -9.27 4.05 4.40
N ASN A 77 -9.43 4.85 5.46
CA ASN A 77 -10.04 4.34 6.67
C ASN A 77 -11.54 4.21 6.40
N ILE A 78 -12.01 2.99 6.14
CA ILE A 78 -13.43 2.64 6.18
C ILE A 78 -13.89 2.72 7.64
N GLY A 79 -14.12 3.93 8.11
CA GLY A 79 -14.39 4.23 9.51
C GLY A 79 -14.95 5.63 9.71
N GLU A 80 -16.19 5.84 9.25
CA GLU A 80 -17.22 6.61 9.97
C GLU A 80 -18.60 6.00 9.71
#